data_AF-A0A0Q9WVA5-F1
#
_entry.id   AF-A0A0Q9WVA5-F1
#
_cell.length_a   1.000
_cell.length_b   1.000
_cell.length_c   1.000
_cell.angle_alpha   90.00
_cell.angle_beta   90.00
_cell.angle_gamma   90.00
#
_symmetry.space_group_name_H-M   'P 1'
#
loop_
_entity.id
_entity.type
_entity.pdbx_description
1 polymer ?
#
loop_
_entity_poly.entity_id
_entity_poly.type
_entity_poly.pdbx_seq_one_letter_code
_entity_poly.pdbx_strand_id
1 'polypeptide(L)' 'MYSLAPGSCQTPDKNLGQCVHFSACRFVLRQYAMYKEHMPPVIMRFLQRSRCRPKVDGYHLCCELKDVIPANANSKLK' A
#
# COMPACT_ATOMS: atom_id res chain seq x y z
N MET A 1 -0.91 -3.10 -25.76
CA MET A 1 -0.38 -3.20 -24.39
C MET A 1 -1.23 -2.30 -23.51
N TYR A 2 -1.96 -2.84 -22.55
CA TYR A 2 -2.86 -2.02 -21.72
C TYR A 2 -2.01 -1.19 -20.76
N SER A 3 -1.98 0.13 -20.96
CA SER A 3 -1.36 1.07 -20.04
C SER A 3 -2.14 1.04 -18.73
N LEU A 4 -1.54 0.43 -17.72
CA LEU A 4 -1.90 0.61 -16.32
C LEU A 4 -1.97 2.12 -16.04
N ALA A 5 -3.12 2.63 -15.56
CA ALA A 5 -3.31 4.03 -15.19
C ALA A 5 -2.11 4.54 -14.36
N PRO A 6 -1.70 5.81 -14.47
CA PRO A 6 -0.52 6.31 -13.77
C PRO A 6 -0.57 5.97 -12.27
N GLY A 7 0.42 5.20 -11.81
CA GLY A 7 0.48 4.74 -10.41
C GLY A 7 -0.33 3.49 -10.08
N SER A 8 -0.97 2.83 -11.05
CA SER A 8 -1.52 1.48 -10.83
C SER A 8 -0.42 0.42 -10.86
N CYS A 9 -0.65 -0.65 -10.13
CA CYS A 9 0.31 -1.72 -9.89
C CYS A 9 -0.42 -3.03 -9.58
N GLN A 10 0.33 -4.12 -9.44
CA GLN A 10 -0.20 -5.42 -9.04
C GLN A 10 0.46 -5.84 -7.72
N THR A 11 -0.35 -6.25 -6.74
CA THR A 11 0.16 -6.76 -5.45
C THR A 11 0.90 -8.09 -5.66
N PRO A 12 1.73 -8.55 -4.71
CA PRO A 12 2.38 -9.87 -4.81
C PRO A 12 1.39 -11.04 -4.98
N ASP A 13 0.16 -10.87 -4.50
CA ASP A 13 -0.94 -11.84 -4.65
C ASP A 13 -1.72 -11.68 -5.97
N LYS A 14 -1.19 -10.88 -6.90
CA LYS A 14 -1.75 -10.63 -8.24
C LYS A 14 -3.04 -9.78 -8.26
N ASN A 15 -3.40 -9.13 -7.15
CA ASN A 15 -4.56 -8.24 -7.11
C ASN A 15 -4.21 -6.88 -7.72
N LEU A 16 -5.20 -6.23 -8.35
CA LEU A 16 -5.05 -4.86 -8.85
C LEU A 16 -4.95 -3.88 -7.69
N GLY A 17 -4.01 -2.95 -7.80
CA GLY A 17 -3.71 -1.99 -6.76
C GLY A 17 -3.24 -0.63 -7.27
N GLN A 18 -2.99 0.25 -6.32
CA GLN A 18 -2.44 1.57 -6.53
C GLN A 18 -1.18 1.75 -5.68
N CYS A 19 -0.15 2.32 -6.29
CA CYS A 19 1.10 2.68 -5.66
C CYS A 19 0.87 3.92 -4.78
N VAL A 20 0.86 3.74 -3.46
CA VAL A 20 0.55 4.78 -2.49
C VAL A 20 1.56 4.78 -1.34
N HIS A 21 1.65 5.90 -0.61
CA HIS A 21 2.40 5.96 0.64
C HIS A 21 1.79 5.00 1.66
N PHE A 22 2.60 4.40 2.53
CA PHE A 22 2.13 3.37 3.47
C PHE A 22 0.97 3.83 4.37
N SER A 23 0.94 5.12 4.72
CA SER A 23 -0.11 5.71 5.54
C SER A 23 -1.48 5.77 4.83
N ALA A 24 -1.51 5.59 3.50
CA ALA A 24 -2.72 5.56 2.70
C ALA A 24 -3.19 4.12 2.39
N CYS A 25 -2.65 3.10 3.05
CA CYS A 25 -3.04 1.71 2.85
C CYS A 25 -3.58 1.09 4.15
N ARG A 26 -4.89 0.82 4.20
CA ARG A 26 -5.58 0.21 5.36
C ARG A 26 -4.99 -1.13 5.76
N PHE A 27 -4.58 -1.95 4.78
CA PHE A 27 -3.95 -3.23 5.06
C PHE A 27 -2.68 -3.03 5.91
N VAL A 28 -1.80 -2.13 5.48
CA VAL A 28 -0.52 -1.86 6.15
C VAL A 28 -0.76 -1.30 7.55
N LEU A 29 -1.64 -0.30 7.67
CA LEU A 29 -2.00 0.26 8.98
C LEU A 29 -2.55 -0.79 9.95
N ARG A 30 -3.38 -1.73 9.46
CA ARG A 30 -3.88 -2.85 10.27
C ARG A 30 -2.78 -3.79 10.74
N GLN A 31 -1.82 -4.13 9.87
CA GLN A 31 -0.69 -4.98 10.25
C GLN A 31 0.19 -4.31 11.31
N TYR A 32 0.49 -3.01 11.16
CA TYR A 32 1.24 -2.25 12.17
C TYR A 32 0.48 -2.09 13.49
N ALA A 33 -0.84 -1.86 13.44
CA ALA A 33 -1.66 -1.76 14.65
C ALA A 33 -1.74 -3.10 15.41
N MET A 34 -1.83 -4.21 14.68
CA MET A 34 -1.95 -5.56 15.25
C MET A 34 -0.62 -6.07 15.82
N TYR A 35 0.46 -5.99 15.05
CA TYR A 35 1.72 -6.65 15.40
C TYR A 35 2.76 -5.70 16.00
N LYS A 36 2.65 -4.39 15.77
CA LYS A 36 3.61 -3.37 16.24
C LYS A 36 5.05 -3.79 15.91
N GLU A 37 5.89 -3.96 16.94
CA GLU A 37 7.29 -4.36 16.82
C GLU A 37 7.48 -5.86 16.52
N HIS A 38 6.44 -6.68 16.72
CA HIS A 38 6.46 -8.14 16.56
C HIS A 38 5.86 -8.57 15.20
N MET A 39 6.12 -7.81 14.14
CA MET A 39 5.58 -8.11 12.80
C MET A 39 6.11 -9.44 12.26
N PRO A 40 5.24 -10.40 11.89
CA PRO A 40 5.67 -11.68 11.36
C PRO A 40 6.56 -11.53 10.10
N PRO A 41 7.64 -12.33 9.96
CA PRO A 41 8.55 -12.24 8.82
C PRO A 41 7.89 -12.46 7.46
N VAL A 42 6.75 -13.16 7.42
CA VAL A 42 5.96 -13.35 6.20
C VAL A 42 5.29 -12.04 5.76
N ILE A 43 4.74 -11.26 6.69
CA ILE A 43 4.12 -9.96 6.41
C ILE A 43 5.20 -8.97 6.00
N MET A 44 6.33 -8.94 6.70
CA MET A 44 7.44 -8.05 6.35
C MET A 44 7.95 -8.32 4.92
N ARG A 45 8.12 -9.59 4.54
CA ARG A 45 8.49 -9.98 3.16
C ARG A 45 7.43 -9.57 2.15
N PHE A 46 6.15 -9.68 2.50
CA PHE A 46 5.06 -9.23 1.63
C PHE A 46 5.11 -7.71 1.41
N LEU A 47 5.29 -6.91 2.47
CA LEU A 47 5.40 -5.46 2.37
C LEU A 47 6.62 -5.02 1.54
N GLN A 48 7.76 -5.71 1.71
CA GLN A 48 8.96 -5.48 0.91
C GLN A 48 8.73 -5.75 -0.57
N ARG A 49 8.09 -6.87 -0.92
CA ARG A 49 7.74 -7.23 -2.31
C ARG A 49 6.67 -6.33 -2.92
N SER A 50 5.85 -5.71 -2.07
CA SER A 50 4.82 -4.77 -2.51
C SER A 50 5.40 -3.39 -2.86
N ARG A 51 6.69 -3.11 -2.63
CA ARG A 51 7.27 -1.79 -2.93
C ARG A 51 7.17 -1.44 -4.41
N CYS A 52 6.66 -0.25 -4.69
CA CYS A 52 6.42 0.25 -6.05
C CYS A 52 7.25 1.50 -6.41
N ARG A 53 7.99 2.07 -5.44
CA ARG A 53 8.95 3.16 -5.65
C ARG A 53 10.31 2.87 -5.01
N PRO A 54 11.38 3.50 -5.52
CA PRO A 54 12.69 3.55 -4.85
C PRO A 54 12.60 4.06 -3.41
N LYS A 55 13.56 3.67 -2.56
CA LYS A 55 13.56 4.01 -1.12
C LYS A 55 13.66 5.53 -0.88
N VAL A 56 14.29 6.23 -1.82
CA VAL A 56 14.52 7.69 -1.77
C VAL A 56 13.22 8.50 -1.80
N ASP A 57 12.15 7.94 -2.35
CA ASP A 57 10.83 8.57 -2.44
C ASP A 57 9.97 8.29 -1.18
N GLY A 58 10.55 7.71 -0.12
CA GLY A 58 9.81 7.22 1.03
C GLY A 58 9.21 5.83 0.84
N TYR A 59 8.44 5.36 1.82
CA TYR A 59 7.91 3.99 1.81
C TYR A 59 6.56 3.90 1.07
N HIS A 60 6.66 3.67 -0.24
CA HIS A 60 5.52 3.45 -1.11
C HIS A 60 5.37 1.98 -1.48
N LEU A 61 4.12 1.50 -1.44
CA LEU A 61 3.78 0.12 -1.77
C LEU A 61 2.52 0.05 -2.64
N CYS A 62 2.41 -1.05 -3.37
CA CYS A 62 1.23 -1.42 -4.09
C CYS A 62 0.16 -1.88 -3.10
N CYS A 63 -0.82 -1.00 -2.86
CA CYS A 63 -1.96 -1.29 -2.01
C CYS A 63 -3.13 -1.77 -2.89
N GLU A 64 -3.77 -2.87 -2.51
CA GLU A 64 -4.97 -3.35 -3.23
C GLU A 64 -6.05 -2.26 -3.22
N LEU A 65 -6.77 -2.08 -4.33
CA LEU A 65 -7.72 -0.97 -4.48
C LEU A 65 -8.76 -0.87 -3.35
N LYS A 66 -9.21 -2.01 -2.80
CA LYS A 66 -10.15 -2.07 -1.67
C LYS A 66 -9.58 -1.54 -0.34
N ASP A 67 -8.25 -1.48 -0.23
CA ASP A 67 -7.52 -1.06 0.97
C ASP A 67 -6.90 0.33 0.84
N VAL A 68 -6.95 0.95 -0.33
CA VAL A 68 -6.51 2.34 -0.54
C VAL A 68 -7.42 3.28 0.23
N ILE A 69 -6.83 4.19 1.02
CA ILE A 69 -7.54 5.31 1.64
C ILE A 69 -7.47 6.48 0.65
N PRO A 70 -8.59 6.87 0.02
CA PRO A 70 -8.57 7.92 -0.96
C PRO A 70 -8.37 9.28 -0.27
N ALA A 71 -7.56 10.16 -0.89
CA ALA A 71 -7.21 11.45 -0.30
C ALA A 71 -8.43 12.36 -0.02
N ASN A 72 -9.54 12.15 -0.73
CA ASN A 72 -10.79 12.86 -0.57
C ASN A 72 -11.62 12.42 0.65
N ALA A 73 -11.25 11.35 1.36
CA ALA A 73 -11.89 10.97 2.62
C ALA A 73 -11.67 12.00 3.75
N ASN A 74 -10.73 12.94 3.56
CA ASN A 74 -10.46 14.03 4.50
C ASN A 74 -11.11 15.38 4.11
N SER A 75 -11.86 15.44 3.00
CA SER A 75 -12.50 16.69 2.52
C SER A 75 -13.93 16.90 3.03
N LYS A 76 -14.45 16.01 3.89
CA LYS A 76 -15.81 16.10 4.45
C LYS A 76 -15.87 16.56 5.92
N LEU A 77 -14.77 17.09 6.46
CA LEU A 77 -14.73 17.79 7.73
C LEU A 77 -14.33 19.25 7.48
N LYS A 78 -15.22 20.02 6.86
CA LYS A 78 -15.18 21.49 6.84
C LYS A 78 -16.48 22.00 7.42
#